data_AF-A0A259IA60-F1
#
_entry.id   AF-A0A259IA60-F1
#
_cell.length_a   1.000
_cell.length_b   1.000
_cell.length_c   1.000
_cell.angle_alpha   90.00
_cell.angle_beta   90.00
_cell.angle_gamma   90.00
#
_symmetry.space_group_name_H-M   'P 1'
#
loop_
_entity.id
_entity.type
_entity.pdbx_description
1 polymer ?
#
loop_
_entity_poly.entity_id
_entity_poly.type
_entity_poly.pdbx_seq_one_letter_code
_entity_poly.pdbx_strand_id
1 'polypeptide(L)' 'SIFIKSGSRWLTPPVSSGLLPGVMRSIILNNPEWNAHEANLTIEDVLNAKEIMLSNALRGHISAHF' A
#
# COMPACT_ATOMS: atom_id res chain seq x y z
N SER A 1 1.07 0.77 6.94
CA SER A 1 0.80 -0.13 5.82
C SER A 1 1.79 0.11 4.70
N ILE A 2 2.01 -0.90 3.87
CA ILE A 2 2.85 -0.84 2.67
C ILE A 2 1.96 -0.90 1.43
N PHE A 3 2.30 -0.12 0.43
CA PHE A 3 1.68 -0.12 -0.89
C PHE A 3 2.77 -0.23 -1.95
N ILE A 4 2.52 -1.03 -2.99
CA ILE A 4 3.40 -1.14 -4.15
C ILE A 4 2.67 -0.70 -5.42
N LYS A 5 3.38 -0.06 -6.34
CA LYS A 5 2.82 0.34 -7.63
C LYS A 5 2.91 -0.80 -8.63
N SER A 6 1.76 -1.23 -9.14
CA SER A 6 1.64 -2.26 -10.18
C SER A 6 0.85 -1.69 -11.36
N GLY A 7 1.55 -1.17 -12.38
CA GLY A 7 0.91 -0.43 -13.47
C GLY A 7 0.28 0.88 -12.97
N SER A 8 -1.01 1.08 -13.22
CA SER A 8 -1.74 2.28 -12.77
C SER A 8 -2.32 2.17 -11.36
N ARG A 9 -2.32 0.97 -10.75
CA ARG A 9 -2.92 0.70 -9.44
C ARG A 9 -1.88 0.63 -8.33
N TRP A 10 -2.31 0.97 -7.12
CA TRP A 10 -1.57 0.68 -5.90
C TRP A 10 -2.12 -0.59 -5.25
N LEU A 11 -1.25 -1.48 -4.77
CA LEU A 11 -1.64 -2.72 -4.11
C LEU A 11 -1.13 -2.73 -2.67
N THR A 12 -1.95 -3.18 -1.73
CA THR A 12 -1.57 -3.37 -0.32
C THR A 12 -2.06 -4.73 0.17
N PRO A 13 -1.37 -5.40 1.10
CA PRO A 13 -1.87 -6.67 1.62
C PRO A 13 -3.21 -6.49 2.37
N PRO A 14 -4.10 -7.49 2.31
CA PRO A 14 -5.36 -7.46 3.06
C PRO A 14 -5.10 -7.53 4.57
N VAL A 15 -6.07 -7.06 5.37
CA VAL A 15 -5.99 -7.13 6.85
C VAL A 15 -5.89 -8.60 7.33
N SER A 16 -6.50 -9.53 6.59
CA SER A 16 -6.42 -10.97 6.85
C SER A 16 -5.00 -11.55 6.81
N SER A 17 -4.02 -10.82 6.25
CA SER A 17 -2.60 -11.17 6.33
C SER A 17 -1.95 -10.89 7.69
N GLY A 18 -2.74 -10.59 8.73
CA GLY A 18 -2.26 -10.27 10.09
C GLY A 18 -1.86 -8.81 10.28
N LEU A 19 -2.32 -7.92 9.39
CA LEU A 19 -1.99 -6.49 9.45
C LEU A 19 -3.03 -5.71 10.25
N LEU A 20 -2.62 -4.60 10.85
CA LEU A 20 -3.55 -3.67 11.49
C LEU A 20 -4.43 -2.96 10.45
N PRO A 21 -5.75 -2.79 10.70
CA PRO A 21 -6.66 -2.00 9.87
C PRO A 21 -6.42 -0.49 10.08
N GLY A 22 -5.27 0.01 9.64
CA GLY A 22 -4.84 1.39 9.88
C GLY A 22 -5.78 2.44 9.28
N VAL A 23 -5.94 3.57 9.98
CA VAL A 23 -6.80 4.69 9.54
C VAL A 23 -6.33 5.26 8.19
N MET A 24 -5.04 5.60 8.05
CA MET A 24 -4.49 6.14 6.80
C MET A 24 -4.62 5.16 5.62
N ARG A 25 -4.51 3.86 5.89
CA ARG A 25 -4.74 2.81 4.89
C ARG A 25 -6.18 2.86 4.37
N SER A 26 -7.15 2.97 5.26
CA SER A 26 -8.57 3.05 4.91
C SER A 26 -8.86 4.31 4.08
N ILE A 27 -8.24 5.45 4.42
CA ILE A 27 -8.34 6.69 3.65
C ILE A 27 -7.81 6.50 2.22
N ILE A 28 -6.64 5.88 2.06
CA ILE A 28 -6.05 5.62 0.73
C ILE A 28 -6.91 4.65 -0.09
N LEU A 29 -7.39 3.56 0.50
CA LEU A 29 -8.24 2.58 -0.18
C LEU A 29 -9.59 3.15 -0.61
N ASN A 30 -10.16 4.08 0.18
CA ASN A 30 -11.46 4.68 -0.10
C ASN A 30 -11.40 5.91 -1.01
N ASN A 31 -10.20 6.41 -1.35
CA ASN A 31 -10.04 7.53 -2.26
C ASN A 31 -9.79 7.02 -3.70
N PRO A 32 -10.73 7.25 -4.66
CA PRO A 32 -10.60 6.78 -6.04
C PRO A 32 -9.37 7.32 -6.78
N GLU A 33 -8.86 8.49 -6.43
CA GLU A 33 -7.67 9.09 -7.07
C GLU A 33 -6.43 8.20 -6.89
N TRP A 34 -6.37 7.45 -5.81
CA TRP A 34 -5.28 6.51 -5.57
C TRP A 34 -5.43 5.24 -6.40
N ASN A 35 -6.64 4.82 -6.79
CA ASN A 35 -6.85 3.52 -7.46
C ASN A 35 -6.12 2.38 -6.71
N ALA A 36 -6.33 2.34 -5.38
CA ALA A 36 -5.66 1.40 -4.49
C ALA A 36 -6.56 0.19 -4.18
N HIS A 37 -5.98 -1.01 -4.17
CA HIS A 37 -6.71 -2.26 -3.97
C HIS A 37 -5.98 -3.19 -2.99
N GLU A 38 -6.76 -4.02 -2.30
CA GLU A 38 -6.19 -5.12 -1.52
C GLU A 38 -5.78 -6.27 -2.43
N ALA A 39 -4.58 -6.81 -2.25
CA ALA A 39 -4.09 -8.00 -2.94
C ALA A 39 -3.03 -8.70 -2.07
N ASN A 40 -2.96 -10.03 -2.13
CA ASN A 40 -1.84 -10.75 -1.52
C ASN A 40 -0.55 -10.36 -2.25
N LEU A 41 0.48 -9.97 -1.49
CA LEU A 41 1.79 -9.59 -2.01
C LEU A 41 2.85 -10.58 -1.54
N THR A 42 3.73 -11.00 -2.44
CA THR A 42 4.95 -11.72 -2.09
C THR A 42 6.12 -10.77 -1.88
N ILE A 43 7.24 -11.30 -1.41
CA ILE A 43 8.48 -10.51 -1.26
C ILE A 43 8.98 -10.07 -2.64
N GLU A 44 8.88 -10.94 -3.64
CA GLU A 44 9.27 -10.66 -5.03
C GLU A 44 8.43 -9.52 -5.62
N ASP A 45 7.14 -9.43 -5.31
CA ASP A 45 6.30 -8.31 -5.76
C ASP A 45 6.82 -6.97 -5.22
N VAL A 46 7.27 -6.95 -3.96
CA VAL A 46 7.84 -5.76 -3.34
C VAL A 46 9.19 -5.41 -3.94
N LEU A 47 10.05 -6.41 -4.16
CA LEU A 47 11.38 -6.21 -4.76
C LEU A 47 11.32 -5.72 -6.21
N ASN A 48 10.31 -6.13 -6.97
CA ASN A 48 10.13 -5.74 -8.36
C ASN A 48 9.22 -4.51 -8.54
N ALA A 49 8.70 -3.94 -7.46
CA ALA A 49 7.82 -2.78 -7.51
C ALA A 49 8.57 -1.55 -8.05
N LYS A 50 7.96 -0.84 -9.00
CA LYS A 50 8.52 0.41 -9.53
C LYS A 50 8.55 1.53 -8.50
N GLU A 51 7.54 1.54 -7.63
CA GLU A 51 7.41 2.50 -6.54
C GLU A 51 6.82 1.80 -5.32
N ILE A 52 7.29 2.21 -4.15
CA ILE A 52 6.81 1.73 -2.86
C ILE A 52 6.40 2.94 -2.02
N MET A 53 5.23 2.84 -1.39
CA MET A 53 4.69 3.84 -0.49
C MET A 53 4.42 3.20 0.88
N LEU A 54 4.92 3.84 1.94
CA LEU A 54 4.57 3.53 3.32
C LEU A 54 3.50 4.49 3.81
N SER A 55 2.58 4.01 4.64
CA SER A 55 1.57 4.87 5.26
C SER A 55 1.31 4.57 6.73
N ASN A 56 1.08 5.62 7.51
CA ASN A 56 0.58 5.52 8.88
C ASN A 56 -0.21 6.78 9.26
N ALA A 57 -0.90 6.76 10.40
CA ALA A 57 -1.76 7.87 10.80
C ALA A 57 -0.99 9.17 11.13
N LEU A 58 0.24 9.06 11.64
CA LEU A 58 1.02 10.21 12.09
C LEU A 58 1.71 10.95 10.93
N ARG A 59 2.26 10.20 9.98
CA ARG A 59 3.10 10.73 8.88
C ARG A 59 2.37 10.76 7.54
N GLY A 60 1.12 10.29 7.47
CA GLY A 60 0.39 10.18 6.22
C GLY A 60 1.00 9.10 5.34
N HIS A 61 1.37 9.47 4.11
CA HIS A 61 1.98 8.59 3.12
C HIS A 61 3.36 9.11 2.73
N ILE A 62 4.33 8.21 2.62
CA ILE A 62 5.73 8.53 2.35
C ILE A 62 6.25 7.56 1.29
N SER A 63 6.91 8.08 0.26
CA SER A 63 7.63 7.25 -0.71
C SER A 63 8.85 6.60 -0.06
N ALA A 64 9.01 5.30 -0.27
CA ALA A 64 10.23 4.59 0.13
C ALA A 64 11.28 4.73 -0.97
N HIS A 65 12.52 4.95 -0.55
CA HIS A 65 13.69 5.06 -1.43
C HIS A 65 14.69 3.97 -1.04
N PHE A 66 15.35 3.38 -2.04
CA PHE A 66 16.38 2.36 -1.90
C PHE A 66 17.62 2.78 -2.69
#